data_AF-A0A812W3J8-F1
#
_entry.id   AF-A0A812W3J8-F1
#
_cell.length_a   1.000
_cell.length_b   1.000
_cell.length_c   1.000
_cell.angle_alpha   90.00
_cell.angle_beta   90.00
_cell.angle_gamma   90.00
#
_symmetry.space_group_name_H-M   'P 1'
#
loop_
_entity.id
_entity.type
_entity.pdbx_description
1 polymer ?
#
loop_
_entity_poly.entity_id
_entity_poly.type
_entity_poly.pdbx_seq_one_letter_code
_entity_poly.pdbx_strand_id
1 'polypeptide(L)'
;MGPVLRKRCLKRPKKLTRRRLRPEPVTETSAGAGQTAVSDSAASREKSPGEEGLGAVEASPQSSSPIGIADPAIQEVIEAIESDGGVLKRCLPDWHLRHKPKVGRFRKFLRAHPDLFTITDIPGDCFLVSRTGQPPPPAYDPRSWKRALRHAWRRYRQQTPEERHSLQDFLRQGAGTWRLARGRSIHRVVVSTCVTGRDSRESQVAAKSQYSSLLYESVTA
;
A
#
# COMPACT_ATOMS: atom_id res chain seq x y z
N MET A 1 -3.14 -47.73 40.28
CA MET A 1 -2.33 -46.54 40.61
C MET A 1 -1.62 -46.08 39.35
N GLY A 2 -2.02 -44.94 38.78
CA GLY A 2 -1.50 -44.45 37.49
C GLY A 2 -0.26 -43.55 37.66
N PRO A 3 0.66 -43.52 36.67
CA PRO A 3 1.90 -42.76 36.78
C PRO A 3 1.65 -41.24 36.72
N VAL A 4 2.13 -40.55 37.76
CA VAL A 4 2.11 -39.09 37.88
C VAL A 4 3.19 -38.49 36.96
N LEU A 5 2.78 -37.96 35.81
CA LEU A 5 3.67 -37.27 34.88
C LEU A 5 4.10 -35.91 35.47
N ARG A 6 5.30 -35.88 36.05
CA ARG A 6 5.94 -34.66 36.55
C ARG A 6 6.40 -33.78 35.38
N LYS A 7 5.84 -32.57 35.30
CA LYS A 7 6.20 -31.54 34.31
C LYS A 7 7.66 -31.14 34.49
N ARG A 8 8.53 -31.55 33.57
CA ARG A 8 9.93 -31.09 33.52
C ARG A 8 9.97 -29.66 33.00
N CYS A 9 10.31 -28.71 33.86
CA CYS A 9 10.63 -27.35 33.48
C CYS A 9 11.90 -27.33 32.62
N LEU A 10 11.74 -27.21 31.30
CA LEU A 10 12.86 -26.97 30.40
C LEU A 10 13.39 -25.55 30.63
N LYS A 11 14.60 -25.46 31.19
CA LYS A 11 15.35 -24.20 31.37
C LYS A 11 15.48 -23.50 30.01
N ARG A 12 15.02 -22.25 29.94
CA ARG A 12 15.15 -21.41 28.74
C ARG A 12 16.63 -21.19 28.39
N PRO A 13 17.05 -21.40 27.14
CA PRO A 13 18.43 -21.11 26.73
C PRO A 13 18.71 -19.61 26.83
N LYS A 14 19.87 -19.28 27.42
CA LYS A 14 20.39 -17.91 27.50
C LYS A 14 20.62 -17.39 26.09
N LYS A 15 20.12 -16.18 25.81
CA LYS A 15 20.30 -15.49 24.52
C LYS A 15 21.80 -15.31 24.25
N LEU A 16 22.33 -16.01 23.24
CA LEU A 16 23.66 -15.72 22.70
C LEU A 16 23.60 -14.34 22.03
N THR A 17 24.25 -13.36 22.66
CA THR A 17 24.56 -12.07 22.06
C THR A 17 25.44 -12.33 20.84
N ARG A 18 24.88 -12.16 19.65
CA ARG A 18 25.56 -12.34 18.37
C ARG A 18 26.62 -11.24 18.24
N ARG A 19 27.85 -11.52 18.69
CA ARG A 19 29.04 -10.72 18.38
C ARG A 19 29.08 -10.55 16.86
N ARG A 20 28.95 -9.31 16.39
CA ARG A 20 29.23 -8.94 15.00
C ARG A 20 30.69 -9.28 14.75
N LEU A 21 30.93 -10.29 13.94
CA LEU A 21 32.24 -10.49 13.31
C LEU A 21 32.50 -9.27 12.43
N ARG A 22 33.56 -8.57 12.78
CA ARG A 22 34.13 -7.45 12.03
C ARG A 22 34.60 -8.03 10.68
N PRO A 23 34.16 -7.50 9.53
CA PRO A 23 34.74 -7.92 8.26
C PRO A 23 36.22 -7.53 8.24
N GLU A 24 37.08 -8.51 7.99
CA GLU A 24 38.51 -8.32 7.79
C GLU A 24 38.74 -7.45 6.53
N PRO A 25 39.69 -6.49 6.58
CA PRO A 25 40.07 -5.70 5.43
C PRO A 25 40.82 -6.57 4.42
N VAL A 26 40.22 -6.78 3.25
CA VAL A 26 40.92 -7.34 2.08
C VAL A 26 41.94 -6.32 1.57
N THR A 27 43.21 -6.61 1.81
CA THR A 27 44.35 -6.00 1.12
C THR A 27 44.71 -6.87 -0.07
N GLU A 28 44.60 -6.35 -1.29
CA GLU A 28 45.43 -6.69 -2.47
C GLU A 28 44.97 -5.80 -3.64
N THR A 29 45.68 -4.74 -4.03
CA THR A 29 46.99 -4.67 -4.73
C THR A 29 46.81 -4.56 -6.26
N SER A 30 47.08 -3.34 -6.75
CA SER A 30 47.87 -3.03 -7.96
C SER A 30 47.18 -2.43 -9.20
N ALA A 31 47.75 -1.26 -9.55
CA ALA A 31 48.01 -0.70 -10.88
C ALA A 31 46.85 -0.13 -11.72
N GLY A 32 46.76 1.20 -11.71
CA GLY A 32 46.02 1.99 -12.70
C GLY A 32 46.20 3.49 -12.46
N ALA A 33 47.37 4.00 -12.83
CA ALA A 33 47.72 5.41 -12.76
C ALA A 33 46.84 6.27 -13.68
N GLY A 34 46.40 7.42 -13.18
CA GLY A 34 45.65 8.42 -13.94
C GLY A 34 45.27 9.61 -13.06
N GLN A 35 46.28 10.41 -12.71
CA GLN A 35 46.11 11.68 -12.01
C GLN A 35 45.58 12.74 -12.98
N THR A 36 44.53 13.47 -12.59
CA THR A 36 44.45 14.92 -12.82
C THR A 36 43.76 15.57 -11.62
N ALA A 37 44.56 16.34 -10.90
CA ALA A 37 44.18 17.25 -9.83
C ALA A 37 43.67 18.57 -10.41
N VAL A 38 42.63 19.15 -9.78
CA VAL A 38 42.27 20.59 -9.64
C VAL A 38 40.82 20.61 -9.12
N SER A 39 40.37 21.38 -8.14
CA SER A 39 40.95 22.41 -7.27
C SER A 39 40.04 22.55 -6.05
N ASP A 40 40.66 22.80 -4.91
CA ASP A 40 40.05 23.38 -3.71
C ASP A 40 39.28 24.66 -4.03
N SER A 41 38.09 24.80 -3.44
CA SER A 41 37.46 26.10 -3.19
C SER A 41 36.65 26.01 -1.91
N ALA A 42 37.39 26.15 -0.82
CA ALA A 42 36.88 26.57 0.48
C ALA A 42 36.43 28.04 0.39
N ALA A 43 35.14 28.27 0.57
CA ALA A 43 34.56 29.56 0.98
C ALA A 43 33.45 29.21 1.97
N SER A 44 33.74 29.19 3.27
CA SER A 44 33.66 30.39 4.12
C SER A 44 32.41 31.20 3.81
N ARG A 45 31.31 30.90 4.52
CA ARG A 45 30.28 31.90 4.71
C ARG A 45 29.81 31.91 6.15
N GLU A 46 30.00 33.09 6.69
CA GLU A 46 29.85 33.55 8.04
C GLU A 46 28.52 33.23 8.69
N LYS A 47 28.67 33.03 9.99
CA LYS A 47 27.68 33.00 11.04
C LYS A 47 27.16 34.42 11.26
N SER A 48 25.87 34.65 10.99
CA SER A 48 25.17 35.86 11.45
C SER A 48 24.38 35.55 12.73
N PRO A 49 24.60 36.29 13.82
CA PRO A 49 23.75 36.26 15.01
C PRO A 49 22.72 37.40 14.99
N GLY A 50 21.52 37.12 15.51
CA GLY A 50 20.58 38.14 15.96
C GLY A 50 19.40 38.40 15.03
N GLU A 51 18.21 37.99 15.47
CA GLU A 51 17.16 38.96 15.83
C GLU A 51 16.03 38.25 16.58
N GLU A 52 15.84 38.68 17.83
CA GLU A 52 14.73 38.32 18.69
C GLU A 52 13.48 39.04 18.21
N GLY A 53 12.71 38.40 17.33
CA GLY A 53 11.39 38.87 16.91
C GLY A 53 10.28 38.25 17.74
N LEU A 54 10.02 38.80 18.93
CA LEU A 54 8.78 38.58 19.69
C LEU A 54 7.63 39.30 18.96
N GLY A 55 7.14 38.68 17.89
CA GLY A 55 5.94 39.11 17.17
C GLY A 55 4.82 38.10 17.40
N ALA A 56 4.06 38.29 18.48
CA ALA A 56 2.75 37.68 18.66
C ALA A 56 1.79 38.27 17.61
N VAL A 57 1.84 37.73 16.39
CA VAL A 57 0.80 37.96 15.40
C VAL A 57 -0.17 36.81 15.53
N GLU A 58 -1.23 37.08 16.26
CA GLU A 58 -2.47 36.31 16.30
C GLU A 58 -3.11 36.34 14.90
N ALA A 59 -2.47 35.63 13.97
CA ALA A 59 -2.96 35.43 12.62
C ALA A 59 -3.97 34.29 12.65
N SER A 60 -5.21 34.66 12.96
CA SER A 60 -6.39 33.88 12.56
C SER A 60 -6.29 33.65 11.04
N PRO A 61 -6.09 32.41 10.57
CA PRO A 61 -5.89 32.15 9.16
C PRO A 61 -7.24 32.25 8.45
N GLN A 62 -7.52 33.42 7.88
CA GLN A 62 -8.53 33.58 6.86
C GLN A 62 -8.18 32.66 5.68
N SER A 63 -8.80 31.49 5.67
CA SER A 63 -8.77 30.51 4.58
C SER A 63 -9.64 30.97 3.43
N SER A 64 -9.38 32.16 2.88
CA SER A 64 -9.93 32.56 1.58
C SER A 64 -9.04 31.97 0.49
N SER A 65 -9.08 30.65 0.35
CA SER A 65 -8.52 29.97 -0.82
C SER A 65 -9.17 30.58 -2.07
N PRO A 66 -8.43 30.88 -3.15
CA PRO A 66 -9.00 31.35 -4.41
C PRO A 66 -10.01 30.31 -4.93
N ILE A 67 -11.29 30.62 -4.76
CA ILE A 67 -12.43 29.70 -4.83
C ILE A 67 -12.57 29.00 -6.20
N GLY A 68 -11.97 29.50 -7.27
CA GLY A 68 -12.16 28.94 -8.63
C GLY A 68 -11.09 27.99 -9.16
N ILE A 69 -9.94 27.82 -8.50
CA ILE A 69 -8.82 27.01 -9.06
C ILE A 69 -8.77 25.60 -8.46
N ALA A 70 -9.39 25.41 -7.29
CA ALA A 70 -9.38 24.12 -6.58
C ALA A 70 -10.33 23.09 -7.19
N ASP A 71 -11.38 23.52 -7.89
CA ASP A 71 -12.45 22.66 -8.40
C ASP A 71 -11.98 21.48 -9.27
N PRO A 72 -11.10 21.66 -10.29
CA PRO A 72 -10.67 20.52 -11.10
C PRO A 72 -9.81 19.52 -10.30
N ALA A 73 -9.04 20.00 -9.31
CA ALA A 73 -8.22 19.14 -8.48
C ALA A 73 -9.07 18.34 -7.49
N ILE A 74 -10.13 18.95 -6.94
CA ILE A 74 -11.10 18.27 -6.07
C ILE A 74 -11.82 17.16 -6.84
N GLN A 75 -12.33 17.47 -8.04
CA GLN A 75 -13.05 16.52 -8.87
C GLN A 75 -12.18 15.30 -9.21
N GLU A 76 -10.93 15.51 -9.61
CA GLU A 76 -10.01 14.42 -9.93
C GLU A 76 -9.73 13.50 -8.72
N VAL A 77 -9.62 14.07 -7.51
CA VAL A 77 -9.45 13.26 -6.28
C VAL A 77 -10.71 12.45 -5.99
N ILE A 78 -11.90 13.02 -6.19
CA ILE A 78 -13.17 12.31 -5.97
C ILE A 78 -13.31 11.14 -6.96
N GLU A 79 -13.06 11.37 -8.24
CA GLU A 79 -13.10 10.34 -9.29
C GLU A 79 -12.09 9.21 -8.99
N ALA A 80 -10.89 9.56 -8.52
CA ALA A 80 -9.88 8.58 -8.12
C ALA A 80 -10.31 7.75 -6.91
N ILE A 81 -10.95 8.37 -5.90
CA ILE A 81 -11.49 7.67 -4.73
C ILE A 81 -12.59 6.69 -5.16
N GLU A 82 -13.50 7.10 -6.04
CA GLU A 82 -14.59 6.25 -6.53
C GLU A 82 -14.08 5.07 -7.36
N SER A 83 -13.07 5.31 -8.20
CA SER A 83 -12.41 4.27 -9.01
C SER A 83 -11.70 3.21 -8.15
N ASP A 84 -11.10 3.60 -7.02
CA ASP A 84 -10.38 2.69 -6.10
C ASP A 84 -11.29 1.98 -5.07
N GLY A 85 -12.62 2.07 -5.24
CA GLY A 85 -13.58 1.43 -4.34
C GLY A 85 -13.82 2.21 -3.05
N GLY A 86 -13.75 3.54 -3.11
CA GLY A 86 -14.04 4.47 -2.03
C GLY A 86 -12.84 4.87 -1.18
N VAL A 87 -11.64 4.34 -1.46
CA VAL A 87 -10.45 4.64 -0.66
C VAL A 87 -9.20 4.73 -1.52
N LEU A 88 -8.61 5.92 -1.56
CA LEU A 88 -7.35 6.16 -2.25
C LEU A 88 -6.16 5.87 -1.33
N LYS A 89 -5.27 4.96 -1.74
CA LYS A 89 -4.13 4.48 -0.92
C LYS A 89 -2.82 5.24 -1.17
N ARG A 90 -2.76 6.03 -2.24
CA ARG A 90 -1.54 6.66 -2.74
C ARG A 90 -1.84 8.05 -3.28
N CYS A 91 -0.79 8.85 -3.50
CA CYS A 91 -0.93 10.07 -4.28
C CYS A 91 -1.34 9.72 -5.72
N LEU A 92 -2.19 10.56 -6.32
CA LEU A 92 -2.53 10.44 -7.74
C LEU A 92 -1.25 10.52 -8.59
N PRO A 93 -1.18 9.74 -9.70
CA PRO A 93 -0.10 9.90 -10.67
C PRO A 93 -0.07 11.33 -11.19
N ASP A 94 1.12 11.86 -11.43
CA ASP A 94 1.34 13.20 -12.02
C ASP A 94 0.75 14.40 -11.26
N TRP A 95 0.26 14.22 -10.03
CA TRP A 95 -0.20 15.32 -9.17
C TRP A 95 0.84 16.45 -9.06
N HIS A 96 2.11 16.06 -8.96
CA HIS A 96 3.25 16.96 -8.83
C HIS A 96 3.50 17.81 -10.08
N LEU A 97 3.02 17.39 -11.24
CA LEU A 97 3.12 18.13 -12.50
C LEU A 97 1.88 18.99 -12.72
N ARG A 98 0.68 18.43 -12.51
CA ARG A 98 -0.59 19.07 -12.86
C ARG A 98 -1.07 20.09 -11.84
N HIS A 99 -0.99 19.74 -10.55
CA HIS A 99 -1.69 20.46 -9.48
C HIS A 99 -0.74 21.12 -8.49
N LYS A 100 0.43 20.54 -8.25
CA LYS A 100 1.39 21.07 -7.27
C LYS A 100 1.80 22.54 -7.46
N PRO A 101 1.97 23.08 -8.68
CA PRO A 101 2.26 24.51 -8.85
C PRO A 101 1.15 25.44 -8.36
N LYS A 102 -0.12 24.98 -8.42
CA LYS A 102 -1.30 25.78 -8.11
C LYS A 102 -1.80 25.58 -6.67
N VAL A 103 -1.96 24.32 -6.25
CA VAL A 103 -2.56 23.96 -4.94
C VAL A 103 -1.53 23.42 -3.93
N GLY A 104 -0.30 23.19 -4.36
CA GLY A 104 0.78 22.71 -3.50
C GLY A 104 0.85 21.19 -3.31
N ARG A 105 1.50 20.75 -2.23
CA ARG A 105 1.71 19.32 -1.95
C ARG A 105 0.36 18.62 -1.71
N PHE A 106 0.16 17.44 -2.28
CA PHE A 106 -1.09 16.67 -2.19
C PHE A 106 -1.63 16.54 -0.76
N ARG A 107 -0.79 16.13 0.19
CA ARG A 107 -1.20 15.99 1.60
C ARG A 107 -1.57 17.32 2.26
N LYS A 108 -0.96 18.44 1.84
CA LYS A 108 -1.34 19.79 2.32
C LYS A 108 -2.69 20.20 1.74
N PHE A 109 -2.92 19.92 0.46
CA PHE A 109 -4.20 20.15 -0.21
C PHE A 109 -5.34 19.40 0.48
N LEU A 110 -5.19 18.09 0.72
CA LEU A 110 -6.22 17.31 1.41
C LEU A 110 -6.53 17.83 2.83
N ARG A 111 -5.50 18.26 3.57
CA ARG A 111 -5.68 18.87 4.91
C ARG A 111 -6.39 20.23 4.87
N ALA A 112 -6.35 20.92 3.74
CA ALA A 112 -7.06 22.18 3.56
C ALA A 112 -8.56 21.99 3.25
N HIS A 113 -8.99 20.76 2.94
CA HIS A 113 -10.38 20.43 2.61
C HIS A 113 -10.93 19.30 3.52
N PRO A 114 -10.98 19.50 4.85
CA PRO A 114 -11.48 18.49 5.79
C PRO A 114 -12.98 18.19 5.59
N ASP A 115 -13.73 19.12 5.03
CA ASP A 115 -15.17 18.97 4.75
C ASP A 115 -15.43 17.91 3.68
N LEU A 116 -14.47 17.71 2.78
CA LEU A 116 -14.58 16.79 1.64
C LEU A 116 -13.80 15.49 1.86
N PHE A 117 -12.64 15.58 2.52
CA PHE A 117 -11.70 14.46 2.63
C PHE A 117 -11.31 14.15 4.08
N THR A 118 -11.26 12.86 4.39
CA THR A 118 -10.70 12.34 5.64
C THR A 118 -9.40 11.60 5.34
N ILE A 119 -8.33 11.97 6.04
CA ILE A 119 -7.01 11.34 5.90
C ILE A 119 -6.76 10.42 7.09
N THR A 120 -6.51 9.13 6.82
CA THR A 120 -6.08 8.16 7.84
C THR A 120 -4.63 7.79 7.61
N ASP A 121 -3.76 8.14 8.55
CA ASP A 121 -2.33 7.82 8.47
C ASP A 121 -2.09 6.36 8.83
N ILE A 122 -1.38 5.63 7.95
CA ILE A 122 -0.96 4.24 8.16
C ILE A 122 0.55 4.23 8.50
N PRO A 123 1.02 3.36 9.42
CA PRO A 123 2.45 3.20 9.65
C PRO A 123 3.23 2.84 8.38
N GLY A 124 4.32 3.57 8.12
CA GLY A 124 5.22 3.35 6.98
C GLY A 124 4.98 4.28 5.79
N ASP A 125 4.79 5.58 6.06
CA ASP A 125 4.61 6.67 5.08
C ASP A 125 3.42 6.49 4.11
N CYS A 126 2.50 5.59 4.44
CA CYS A 126 1.27 5.39 3.70
C CYS A 126 0.13 6.19 4.35
N PHE A 127 -0.81 6.66 3.55
CA PHE A 127 -2.03 7.29 4.04
C PHE A 127 -3.21 6.82 3.19
N LEU A 128 -4.39 6.75 3.80
CA LEU A 128 -5.65 6.51 3.13
C LEU A 128 -6.41 7.81 3.06
N VAL A 129 -7.03 8.07 1.91
CA VAL A 129 -7.94 9.18 1.72
C VAL A 129 -9.30 8.60 1.40
N SER A 130 -10.32 9.02 2.15
CA SER A 130 -11.72 8.69 1.92
C SER A 130 -12.54 9.97 1.90
N ARG A 131 -13.75 9.91 1.32
CA ARG A 131 -14.71 11.02 1.43
C ARG A 131 -15.15 11.20 2.88
N THR A 132 -15.36 12.44 3.30
CA THR A 132 -15.90 12.74 4.63
C THR A 132 -17.28 12.10 4.80
N GLY A 133 -17.50 11.46 5.95
CA GLY A 133 -18.74 10.72 6.25
C GLY A 133 -18.75 9.25 5.81
N GLN A 134 -17.80 8.79 4.99
CA GLN A 134 -17.65 7.36 4.75
C GLN A 134 -17.00 6.68 5.97
N PRO A 135 -17.54 5.53 6.44
CA PRO A 135 -16.89 4.79 7.51
C PRO A 135 -15.48 4.37 7.05
N PRO A 136 -14.45 4.55 7.89
CA PRO A 136 -13.10 4.19 7.50
C PRO A 136 -13.06 2.70 7.14
N PRO A 137 -12.39 2.33 6.03
CA PRO A 137 -12.21 0.93 5.71
C PRO A 137 -11.56 0.23 6.91
N PRO A 138 -11.90 -1.04 7.17
CA PRO A 138 -11.31 -1.78 8.28
C PRO A 138 -9.79 -1.69 8.15
N ALA A 139 -9.13 -1.18 9.19
CA ALA A 139 -7.72 -0.77 9.17
C ALA A 139 -6.87 -1.74 8.33
N TYR A 140 -6.46 -1.29 7.14
CA TYR A 140 -5.69 -2.10 6.22
C TYR A 140 -4.25 -2.09 6.71
N ASP A 141 -3.90 -3.07 7.56
CA ASP A 141 -2.50 -3.36 7.84
C ASP A 141 -1.99 -4.32 6.75
N PRO A 142 -1.22 -3.87 5.75
CA PRO A 142 -0.63 -4.76 4.75
C PRO A 142 0.28 -5.82 5.38
N ARG A 143 0.80 -5.57 6.59
CA ARG A 143 1.57 -6.56 7.34
C ARG A 143 0.67 -7.60 7.98
N SER A 144 -0.62 -7.31 8.19
CA SER A 144 -1.56 -8.25 8.82
C SER A 144 -1.80 -9.47 7.95
N TRP A 145 -2.01 -9.34 6.63
CA TRP A 145 -2.23 -10.51 5.77
C TRP A 145 -0.94 -11.33 5.60
N LYS A 146 0.23 -10.68 5.41
CA LYS A 146 1.51 -11.39 5.34
C LYS A 146 1.84 -12.10 6.65
N ARG A 147 1.53 -11.47 7.79
CA ARG A 147 1.71 -12.07 9.13
C ARG A 147 0.73 -13.22 9.34
N ALA A 148 -0.53 -13.06 8.96
CA ALA A 148 -1.54 -14.10 9.02
C ALA A 148 -1.15 -15.30 8.14
N LEU A 149 -0.70 -15.05 6.91
CA LEU A 149 -0.22 -16.09 5.99
C LEU A 149 0.99 -16.83 6.56
N ARG A 150 2.02 -16.11 7.04
CA ARG A 150 3.18 -16.74 7.69
C ARG A 150 2.79 -17.57 8.91
N HIS A 151 1.86 -17.07 9.72
CA HIS A 151 1.38 -17.78 10.89
C HIS A 151 0.59 -19.05 10.51
N ALA A 152 -0.25 -18.95 9.49
CA ALA A 152 -1.03 -20.09 9.01
C ALA A 152 -0.14 -21.14 8.34
N TRP A 153 0.84 -20.74 7.52
CA TRP A 153 1.84 -21.63 6.95
C TRP A 153 2.66 -22.33 8.04
N ARG A 154 3.06 -21.60 9.09
CA ARG A 154 3.75 -22.20 10.24
C ARG A 154 2.90 -23.26 10.94
N ARG A 155 1.59 -22.99 11.14
CA ARG A 155 0.67 -23.97 11.72
C ARG A 155 0.48 -25.19 10.83
N TYR A 156 0.33 -24.99 9.53
CA TYR A 156 0.25 -26.09 8.56
C TYR A 156 1.47 -27.01 8.67
N ARG A 157 2.69 -26.44 8.65
CA ARG A 157 3.93 -27.22 8.81
C ARG A 157 4.06 -27.96 10.15
N GLN A 158 3.38 -27.50 11.20
CA GLN A 158 3.36 -28.17 12.50
C GLN A 158 2.38 -29.35 12.54
N GLN A 159 1.32 -29.32 11.72
CA GLN A 159 0.27 -30.34 11.69
C GLN A 159 0.51 -31.41 10.62
N THR A 160 1.21 -31.04 9.56
CA THR A 160 1.48 -31.91 8.41
C THR A 160 2.86 -32.55 8.57
N PRO A 161 3.01 -33.87 8.32
CA PRO A 161 4.34 -34.50 8.27
C PRO A 161 5.20 -33.89 7.16
N GLU A 162 6.52 -33.89 7.33
CA GLU A 162 7.47 -33.17 6.47
C GLU A 162 7.38 -33.58 4.99
N GLU A 163 7.09 -34.85 4.73
CA GLU A 163 6.88 -35.43 3.39
C GLU A 163 5.73 -34.78 2.61
N ARG A 164 4.80 -34.11 3.30
CA ARG A 164 3.59 -33.49 2.72
C ARG A 164 3.60 -31.96 2.83
N HIS A 165 4.76 -31.34 3.06
CA HIS A 165 4.87 -29.86 3.09
C HIS A 165 4.80 -29.26 1.67
N SER A 166 3.65 -29.39 1.01
CA SER A 166 3.37 -28.78 -0.29
C SER A 166 2.64 -27.45 -0.13
N LEU A 167 3.08 -26.43 -0.89
CA LEU A 167 2.37 -25.16 -0.99
C LEU A 167 0.98 -25.35 -1.61
N GLN A 168 0.84 -26.26 -2.57
CA GLN A 168 -0.46 -26.53 -3.19
C GLN A 168 -1.46 -27.14 -2.21
N ASP A 169 -1.02 -28.07 -1.35
CA ASP A 169 -1.88 -28.67 -0.34
C ASP A 169 -2.31 -27.65 0.71
N PHE A 170 -1.40 -26.77 1.14
CA PHE A 170 -1.75 -25.65 2.01
C PHE A 170 -2.77 -24.69 1.41
N LEU A 171 -2.61 -24.32 0.13
CA LEU A 171 -3.57 -23.45 -0.55
C LEU A 171 -4.92 -24.14 -0.72
N ARG A 172 -4.94 -25.44 -1.06
CA ARG A 172 -6.15 -26.24 -1.20
C ARG A 172 -6.89 -26.41 0.13
N GLN A 173 -6.17 -26.69 1.21
CA GLN A 173 -6.73 -26.88 2.54
C GLN A 173 -7.21 -25.55 3.16
N GLY A 174 -6.47 -24.49 2.88
CA GLY A 174 -6.84 -23.14 3.26
C GLY A 174 -8.11 -22.66 2.54
N ALA A 175 -8.20 -22.85 1.22
CA ALA A 175 -9.30 -22.31 0.40
C ALA A 175 -10.71 -22.69 0.90
N GLY A 176 -10.87 -23.83 1.59
CA GLY A 176 -12.12 -24.24 2.23
C GLY A 176 -12.33 -23.75 3.67
N THR A 177 -11.26 -23.40 4.40
CA THR A 177 -11.28 -23.17 5.85
C THR A 177 -10.92 -21.75 6.29
N TRP A 178 -10.49 -20.86 5.39
CA TRP A 178 -10.28 -19.43 5.71
C TRP A 178 -11.60 -18.66 6.00
N ARG A 179 -12.68 -19.33 6.41
CA ARG A 179 -13.77 -18.67 7.14
C ARG A 179 -13.19 -18.19 8.47
N LEU A 180 -12.61 -17.00 8.40
CA LEU A 180 -12.12 -16.25 9.53
C LEU A 180 -13.18 -16.30 10.63
N ALA A 181 -12.78 -16.79 11.80
CA ALA A 181 -13.53 -16.80 13.05
C ALA A 181 -13.79 -15.38 13.60
N ARG A 182 -14.12 -14.42 12.72
CA ARG A 182 -14.68 -13.12 13.07
C ARG A 182 -16.06 -13.12 12.44
N GLY A 183 -17.10 -13.28 13.26
CA GLY A 183 -18.51 -13.32 12.87
C GLY A 183 -19.00 -12.04 12.19
N ARG A 184 -18.51 -11.76 10.98
CA ARG A 184 -19.15 -10.92 9.99
C ARG A 184 -19.08 -11.67 8.67
N SER A 185 -20.25 -12.07 8.22
CA SER A 185 -20.49 -12.71 6.94
C SER A 185 -19.95 -11.80 5.84
N ILE A 186 -18.76 -12.07 5.33
CA ILE A 186 -18.32 -11.48 4.07
C ILE A 186 -19.01 -12.34 3.01
N HIS A 187 -19.86 -11.70 2.19
CA HIS A 187 -20.51 -12.35 1.06
C HIS A 187 -19.48 -13.19 0.31
N ARG A 188 -19.80 -14.48 0.18
CA ARG A 188 -19.03 -15.47 -0.54
C ARG A 188 -18.80 -14.96 -1.95
N VAL A 189 -17.65 -14.34 -2.22
CA VAL A 189 -17.16 -14.17 -3.58
C VAL A 189 -16.83 -15.57 -4.04
N VAL A 190 -17.76 -16.20 -4.74
CA VAL A 190 -17.53 -17.44 -5.45
C VAL A 190 -16.48 -17.11 -6.49
N VAL A 191 -15.21 -17.35 -6.16
CA VAL A 191 -14.16 -17.44 -7.17
C VAL A 191 -14.50 -18.73 -7.92
N SER A 192 -15.31 -18.58 -8.97
CA SER A 192 -15.57 -19.63 -9.95
C SER A 192 -14.23 -19.91 -10.61
N THR A 193 -13.51 -20.90 -10.10
CA THR A 193 -12.38 -21.46 -10.82
C THR A 193 -12.98 -22.19 -12.01
N CYS A 194 -13.15 -21.48 -13.12
CA CYS A 194 -13.26 -22.09 -14.43
C CYS A 194 -11.95 -22.84 -14.67
N VAL A 195 -11.94 -24.09 -14.21
CA VAL A 195 -11.04 -25.12 -14.70
C VAL A 195 -11.21 -25.12 -16.22
N THR A 196 -10.11 -24.87 -16.89
CA THR A 196 -9.98 -24.79 -18.34
C THR A 196 -10.55 -26.04 -19.00
N GLY A 197 -11.78 -25.92 -19.49
CA GLY A 197 -12.34 -26.76 -20.55
C GLY A 197 -11.68 -26.35 -21.86
N ARG A 198 -10.72 -27.16 -22.27
CA ARG A 198 -10.18 -27.24 -23.64
C ARG A 198 -11.33 -27.64 -24.57
N ASP A 199 -11.32 -27.11 -25.79
CA ASP A 199 -12.26 -27.30 -26.90
C ASP A 199 -13.57 -26.50 -26.88
N SER A 200 -13.48 -25.26 -27.40
CA SER A 200 -14.55 -24.70 -28.23
C SER A 200 -13.99 -23.56 -29.10
N ARG A 201 -13.40 -23.94 -30.24
CA ARG A 201 -12.95 -23.00 -31.29
C ARG A 201 -14.04 -22.75 -32.35
N GLU A 202 -15.27 -23.19 -32.09
CA GLU A 202 -16.32 -23.32 -33.13
C GLU A 202 -17.58 -22.45 -32.90
N SER A 203 -17.50 -21.39 -32.07
CA SER A 203 -18.67 -20.52 -31.82
C SER A 203 -18.47 -19.03 -32.09
N GLN A 204 -17.42 -18.62 -32.84
CA GLN A 204 -17.22 -17.20 -33.18
C GLN A 204 -17.85 -16.71 -34.50
N VAL A 205 -18.66 -17.52 -35.20
CA VAL A 205 -19.25 -17.07 -36.49
C VAL A 205 -20.68 -16.52 -36.36
N ALA A 206 -21.41 -16.74 -35.27
CA ALA A 206 -22.85 -16.41 -35.23
C ALA A 206 -23.26 -15.09 -34.56
N ALA A 207 -22.36 -14.35 -33.89
CA ALA A 207 -22.76 -13.21 -33.06
C ALA A 207 -22.42 -11.81 -33.62
N LYS A 208 -22.07 -11.69 -34.91
CA LYS A 208 -21.78 -10.39 -35.56
C LYS A 208 -22.89 -9.84 -36.46
N SER A 209 -24.05 -10.49 -36.55
CA SER A 209 -25.08 -10.13 -37.54
C SER A 209 -26.29 -9.36 -37.00
N GLN A 210 -26.36 -8.99 -35.72
CA GLN A 210 -27.57 -8.35 -35.16
C GLN A 210 -27.43 -6.89 -34.70
N TYR A 211 -26.23 -6.30 -34.71
CA TYR A 211 -26.05 -4.91 -34.25
C TYR A 211 -25.91 -3.85 -35.36
N SER A 212 -26.03 -4.22 -36.64
CA SER A 212 -25.92 -3.26 -37.76
C SER A 212 -27.25 -2.68 -38.26
N SER A 213 -28.41 -3.11 -37.75
CA SER A 213 -29.71 -2.70 -38.30
C SER A 213 -30.46 -1.62 -37.51
N LEU A 214 -29.97 -1.18 -36.34
CA LEU A 214 -30.70 -0.22 -35.49
C LEU A 214 -30.17 1.22 -35.52
N LEU A 215 -29.26 1.54 -36.44
CA LEU A 215 -28.69 2.89 -36.56
C LEU A 215 -29.09 3.65 -37.84
N TYR A 216 -30.09 3.17 -38.59
CA TYR A 216 -30.51 3.82 -39.85
C TYR A 216 -31.97 4.31 -39.93
N GLU A 217 -32.76 4.27 -38.85
CA GLU A 217 -34.19 4.70 -38.92
C GLU A 217 -34.50 6.07 -38.28
N SER A 218 -33.53 6.83 -37.77
CA SER A 218 -33.81 8.12 -37.11
C SER A 218 -33.49 9.37 -37.95
N VAL A 219 -33.37 9.24 -39.28
CA VAL A 219 -33.17 10.39 -40.18
C VAL A 219 -34.21 10.35 -41.30
N THR A 220 -35.48 10.53 -40.96
CA THR A 220 -36.54 11.11 -41.82
C THR A 220 -37.87 11.14 -41.06
N ALA A 221 -38.08 12.20 -40.28
CA ALA A 221 -39.39 12.74 -39.92
C ALA A 221 -39.22 14.19 -39.48
#